data_AF-A0A9P4L7P1-F1
#
_entry.id   AF-A0A9P4L7P1-F1
#
_cell.length_a   1.000
_cell.length_b   1.000
_cell.length_c   1.000
_cell.angle_alpha   90.00
_cell.angle_beta   90.00
_cell.angle_gamma   90.00
#
_symmetry.space_group_name_H-M   'P 1'
#
loop_
_entity.id
_entity.type
_entity.pdbx_description
1 polymer ?
#
loop_
_entity_poly.entity_id
_entity_poly.type
_entity_poly.pdbx_seq_one_letter_code
_entity_poly.pdbx_strand_id
1 'polypeptide(L)'
;MFEGRHVADRYRLRMHRARSVVLTSSELVEIRAAQRTFEGAYIRTAIGQFSFALIVLKIFTAEFYSIGALFAVYGAGILFISLFRRQQGNKQFFSEVGEDGLHRKKFRTSGNVVSVLTALSISAYICLLVLTLRLET
;
A
#
# COMPACT_ATOMS: atom_id res chain seq x y z
N MET A 1 -12.65 -26.72 -18.51
CA MET A 1 -11.86 -25.73 -19.27
C MET A 1 -12.07 -24.37 -18.63
N PHE A 2 -11.26 -24.04 -17.61
CA PHE A 2 -11.30 -22.72 -16.97
C PHE A 2 -10.36 -21.81 -17.75
N GLU A 3 -10.91 -21.14 -18.76
CA GLU A 3 -10.25 -20.02 -19.44
C GLU A 3 -10.20 -18.85 -18.43
N GLY A 4 -9.26 -18.94 -17.48
CA GLY A 4 -9.02 -17.89 -16.52
C GLY A 4 -8.54 -16.67 -17.29
N ARG A 5 -9.45 -15.72 -17.51
CA ARG A 5 -9.15 -14.37 -18.01
C ARG A 5 -8.01 -13.79 -17.18
N HIS A 6 -6.77 -13.97 -17.63
CA HIS A 6 -5.61 -13.59 -16.85
C HIS A 6 -5.61 -12.07 -16.71
N VAL A 7 -5.62 -11.58 -15.47
CA VAL A 7 -5.64 -10.14 -15.16
C VAL A 7 -4.46 -9.42 -15.86
N ALA A 8 -3.37 -10.13 -16.08
CA ALA A 8 -2.18 -9.67 -16.80
C ALA A 8 -2.39 -9.38 -18.31
N ASP A 9 -3.42 -9.94 -18.95
CA ASP A 9 -3.74 -9.64 -20.36
C ASP A 9 -4.34 -8.23 -20.55
N ARG A 10 -4.82 -7.63 -19.45
CA ARG A 10 -5.45 -6.31 -19.45
C ARG A 10 -4.43 -5.17 -19.45
N TYR A 11 -3.19 -5.45 -19.05
CA TYR A 11 -2.14 -4.48 -18.88
C TYR A 11 -1.18 -4.52 -20.07
N ARG A 12 -0.88 -3.37 -20.67
CA ARG A 12 0.04 -3.26 -21.80
C ARG A 12 1.20 -2.33 -21.44
N LEU A 13 2.42 -2.71 -21.82
CA LEU A 13 3.61 -1.90 -21.71
C LEU A 13 4.26 -1.85 -23.10
N ARG A 14 4.50 -0.65 -23.64
CA ARG A 14 5.04 -0.46 -25.00
C ARG A 14 4.26 -1.25 -26.07
N MET A 15 2.93 -1.19 -26.03
CA MET A 15 2.00 -1.95 -26.91
C MET A 15 1.99 -3.48 -26.74
N HIS A 16 2.98 -4.07 -26.05
CA HIS A 16 2.99 -5.49 -25.70
C HIS A 16 2.16 -5.78 -24.45
N ARG A 17 1.54 -6.95 -24.37
CA ARG A 17 0.91 -7.41 -23.12
C ARG A 17 1.98 -7.52 -22.05
N ALA A 18 1.65 -7.19 -20.81
CA ALA A 18 2.57 -7.26 -19.67
C ALA A 18 3.24 -8.64 -19.51
N ARG A 19 2.60 -9.71 -20.01
CA ARG A 19 3.12 -11.08 -20.02
C ARG A 19 4.21 -11.34 -21.07
N SER A 20 4.20 -10.64 -22.19
CA SER A 20 5.10 -10.86 -23.33
C SER A 20 6.18 -9.79 -23.46
N VAL A 21 6.18 -8.78 -22.59
CA VAL A 21 7.16 -7.69 -22.65
C VAL A 21 8.47 -8.15 -22.04
N VAL A 22 9.56 -8.04 -22.80
CA VAL A 22 10.91 -8.23 -22.28
C VAL A 22 11.36 -6.90 -21.70
N LEU A 23 11.49 -6.84 -20.38
CA LEU A 23 11.89 -5.63 -19.67
C LEU A 23 13.39 -5.37 -19.91
N THR A 24 13.71 -4.13 -20.21
CA THR A 24 15.09 -3.64 -20.19
C THR A 24 15.63 -3.60 -18.76
N SER A 25 16.95 -3.59 -18.60
CA SER A 25 17.59 -3.52 -17.28
C SER A 25 17.19 -2.26 -16.49
N SER A 26 16.99 -1.13 -17.17
CA SER A 26 16.49 0.10 -16.57
C SER A 26 15.04 -0.01 -16.07
N GLU A 27 14.14 -0.59 -16.87
CA GLU A 27 12.73 -0.82 -16.47
C GLU A 27 12.63 -1.77 -15.27
N LEU A 28 13.48 -2.80 -15.18
CA LEU A 28 13.58 -3.69 -14.02
C LEU A 28 13.96 -2.94 -12.74
N VAL A 29 14.87 -1.97 -12.83
CA VAL A 29 15.27 -1.13 -11.70
C VAL A 29 14.11 -0.22 -11.26
N GLU A 30 13.38 0.39 -12.21
CA GLU A 30 12.22 1.22 -11.91
C GLU A 30 11.10 0.42 -11.21
N ILE A 31 10.77 -0.76 -11.72
CA ILE A 31 9.75 -1.63 -11.13
C ILE A 31 10.18 -2.07 -9.74
N ARG A 32 11.43 -2.48 -9.55
CA ARG A 32 11.96 -2.87 -8.23
C ARG A 32 11.93 -1.71 -7.25
N ALA A 33 12.32 -0.52 -7.69
CA ALA A 33 12.28 0.67 -6.86
C ALA A 33 10.85 0.94 -6.40
N ALA A 34 9.88 0.92 -7.31
CA ALA A 34 8.46 1.09 -6.99
C ALA A 34 7.92 0.01 -6.04
N GLN A 35 8.29 -1.26 -6.24
CA GLN A 35 7.93 -2.35 -5.34
C GLN A 35 8.51 -2.18 -3.94
N ARG A 36 9.75 -1.70 -3.80
CA ARG A 36 10.40 -1.51 -2.50
C ARG A 36 9.83 -0.30 -1.74
N THR A 37 9.66 0.83 -2.41
CA THR A 37 9.34 2.12 -1.75
C THR A 37 7.84 2.34 -1.59
N PHE A 38 7.03 1.81 -2.50
CA PHE A 38 5.59 2.01 -2.46
C PHE A 38 4.91 0.75 -1.94
N GLU A 39 4.80 -0.30 -2.74
CA GLU A 39 4.00 -1.48 -2.35
C GLU A 39 4.54 -2.18 -1.10
N GLY A 40 5.85 -2.44 -1.09
CA GLY A 40 6.53 -3.16 -0.03
C GLY A 40 6.65 -2.38 1.27
N ALA A 41 6.64 -1.04 1.22
CA ALA A 41 6.61 -0.21 2.42
C ALA A 41 5.26 -0.34 3.12
N TYR A 42 4.15 -0.19 2.40
CA TYR A 42 2.80 -0.25 3.00
C TYR A 42 2.47 -1.62 3.56
N ILE A 43 2.76 -2.69 2.82
CA ILE A 43 2.48 -4.05 3.29
C ILE A 43 3.30 -4.38 4.53
N ARG A 44 4.60 -4.04 4.55
CA ARG A 44 5.46 -4.29 5.71
C ARG A 44 4.97 -3.55 6.94
N THR A 45 4.57 -2.28 6.79
CA THR A 45 4.02 -1.52 7.91
C THR A 45 2.72 -2.12 8.40
N ALA A 46 1.77 -2.47 7.51
CA ALA A 46 0.50 -3.08 7.91
C ALA A 46 0.73 -4.40 8.68
N ILE A 47 1.61 -5.28 8.18
CA ILE A 47 1.97 -6.53 8.86
C ILE A 47 2.57 -6.23 10.24
N GLY A 48 3.50 -5.27 10.34
CA GLY A 48 4.08 -4.87 11.61
C GLY A 48 3.03 -4.36 12.61
N GLN A 49 2.08 -3.55 12.17
CA GLN A 49 0.98 -3.07 13.03
C GLN A 49 0.09 -4.23 13.50
N PHE A 50 -0.27 -5.17 12.62
CA PHE A 50 -1.07 -6.33 13.01
C PHE A 50 -0.32 -7.26 13.96
N SER A 51 0.97 -7.52 13.72
CA SER A 51 1.79 -8.31 14.63
C SER A 51 1.86 -7.68 16.01
N PHE A 52 2.06 -6.36 16.08
CA PHE A 52 2.06 -5.64 17.36
C PHE A 52 0.69 -5.69 18.04
N ALA A 53 -0.40 -5.48 17.29
CA ALA A 53 -1.76 -5.59 17.82
C ALA A 53 -2.03 -6.98 18.42
N LEU A 54 -1.62 -8.05 17.73
CA LEU A 54 -1.75 -9.42 18.23
C LEU A 54 -0.94 -9.65 19.50
N ILE A 55 0.30 -9.14 19.56
CA ILE A 55 1.13 -9.20 20.77
C ILE A 55 0.42 -8.52 21.94
N VAL A 56 -0.09 -7.30 21.74
CA VAL A 56 -0.79 -6.55 22.80
C VAL A 56 -2.05 -7.30 23.25
N LEU A 57 -2.88 -7.75 22.32
CA LEU A 57 -4.13 -8.44 22.62
C LEU A 57 -3.94 -9.82 23.24
N LYS A 58 -2.83 -10.52 22.94
CA LYS A 58 -2.59 -11.88 23.43
C LYS A 58 -1.73 -11.97 24.68
N ILE A 59 -0.79 -11.05 24.88
CA ILE A 59 0.22 -11.15 25.95
C ILE A 59 -0.13 -10.24 27.13
N PHE A 60 -0.69 -9.05 26.89
CA PHE A 60 -0.92 -8.06 27.94
C PHE A 60 -2.29 -8.20 28.61
N THR A 61 -2.44 -7.53 29.76
CA THR A 61 -3.70 -7.47 30.52
C THR A 61 -4.79 -6.72 29.76
N ALA A 62 -6.06 -6.92 30.17
CA ALA A 62 -7.24 -6.35 29.50
C ALA A 62 -7.22 -4.82 29.41
N GLU A 63 -6.48 -4.14 30.29
CA GLU A 63 -6.29 -2.69 30.29
C GLU A 63 -5.66 -2.19 28.98
N PHE A 64 -4.78 -2.98 28.37
CA PHE A 64 -4.09 -2.62 27.12
C PHE A 64 -4.87 -2.97 25.86
N TYR A 65 -6.07 -3.57 25.96
CA TYR A 65 -6.81 -4.02 24.78
C TYR A 65 -7.20 -2.88 23.85
N SER A 66 -7.51 -1.69 24.39
CA SER A 66 -7.78 -0.50 23.60
C SER A 66 -6.58 -0.09 22.74
N ILE A 67 -5.36 -0.26 23.26
CA ILE A 67 -4.12 -0.01 22.51
C ILE A 67 -3.96 -1.06 21.42
N GLY A 68 -4.14 -2.35 21.74
CA GLY A 68 -4.11 -3.43 20.74
C GLY A 68 -5.12 -3.23 19.61
N ALA A 69 -6.36 -2.84 19.94
CA ALA A 69 -7.41 -2.52 18.99
C ALA A 69 -7.05 -1.31 18.10
N LEU A 70 -6.45 -0.25 18.67
CA LEU A 70 -5.96 0.90 17.92
C LEU A 70 -4.95 0.47 16.85
N PHE A 71 -3.97 -0.36 17.22
CA PHE A 71 -2.96 -0.87 16.29
C PHE A 71 -3.57 -1.79 15.21
N ALA A 72 -4.61 -2.57 15.53
CA ALA A 72 -5.33 -3.37 14.55
C ALA A 72 -6.09 -2.51 13.53
N VAL A 73 -6.82 -1.48 13.99
CA VAL A 73 -7.53 -0.53 13.11
C VAL A 73 -6.55 0.26 12.26
N TYR A 74 -5.44 0.72 12.85
CA TYR A 74 -4.41 1.43 12.11
C TYR A 74 -3.74 0.55 11.05
N GLY A 75 -3.40 -0.69 11.38
CA GLY A 75 -2.91 -1.69 10.42
C GLY A 75 -3.90 -1.95 9.28
N ALA A 76 -5.19 -2.05 9.58
CA ALA A 76 -6.25 -2.20 8.58
C ALA A 76 -6.36 -0.95 7.67
N GLY A 77 -6.24 0.25 8.22
CA GLY A 77 -6.21 1.49 7.46
C GLY A 77 -5.04 1.54 6.48
N ILE A 78 -3.82 1.19 6.93
CA ILE A 78 -2.64 1.11 6.06
C ILE A 78 -2.82 0.03 4.99
N LEU A 79 -3.38 -1.13 5.34
CA LEU A 79 -3.65 -2.20 4.40
C LEU A 79 -4.64 -1.75 3.31
N PHE A 80 -5.71 -1.06 3.68
CA PHE A 80 -6.69 -0.54 2.73
C PHE A 80 -6.06 0.47 1.77
N ILE A 81 -5.26 1.41 2.30
CA ILE A 81 -4.51 2.37 1.49
C ILE A 81 -3.53 1.65 0.55
N SER A 82 -2.86 0.59 1.03
CA SER A 82 -1.96 -0.23 0.22
C SER A 82 -2.68 -0.87 -0.96
N LEU A 83 -3.84 -1.50 -0.71
CA LEU A 83 -4.65 -2.15 -1.73
C LEU A 83 -5.17 -1.14 -2.77
N PHE A 84 -5.67 -0.01 -2.31
CA PHE A 84 -6.15 1.06 -3.17
C PHE A 84 -5.03 1.65 -4.04
N ARG A 85 -3.87 1.90 -3.42
CA ARG A 85 -2.69 2.40 -4.13
C ARG A 85 -2.14 1.37 -5.12
N ARG A 86 -2.17 0.07 -4.80
CA ARG A 86 -1.77 -0.99 -5.73
C ARG A 86 -2.63 -0.98 -7.00
N GLN A 87 -3.93 -0.76 -6.85
CA GLN A 87 -4.83 -0.63 -8.00
C GLN A 87 -4.53 0.64 -8.83
N GLN A 88 -4.21 1.77 -8.19
CA GLN A 88 -3.83 3.00 -8.89
C GLN A 88 -2.47 2.90 -9.57
N GLY A 89 -1.47 2.33 -8.90
CA GLY A 89 -0.12 2.12 -9.41
C GLY A 89 -0.12 1.22 -10.64
N ASN A 90 -0.86 0.11 -10.61
CA ASN A 90 -1.03 -0.76 -11.77
C ASN A 90 -1.69 -0.01 -12.94
N LYS A 91 -2.72 0.80 -12.70
CA LYS A 91 -3.32 1.61 -13.78
C LYS A 91 -2.34 2.63 -14.35
N GLN A 92 -1.56 3.32 -13.52
CA GLN A 92 -0.61 4.34 -13.96
C GLN A 92 0.59 3.74 -14.71
N PHE A 93 1.08 2.58 -14.30
CA PHE A 93 2.19 1.89 -15.00
C PHE A 93 1.79 1.24 -16.32
N PHE A 94 0.53 0.80 -16.46
CA PHE A 94 0.10 -0.04 -17.59
C PHE A 94 -1.00 0.56 -18.48
N SER A 95 -1.50 1.78 -18.20
CA SER A 95 -2.60 2.42 -18.96
C SER A 95 -2.17 3.63 -19.81
N GLU A 96 -0.92 4.07 -19.76
CA GLU A 96 -0.49 5.29 -20.47
C GLU A 96 0.12 4.96 -21.85
N VAL A 97 -0.69 4.36 -22.72
CA VAL A 97 -0.50 4.44 -24.18
C VAL A 97 -1.65 5.31 -24.68
N GLY A 98 -1.38 6.59 -24.96
CA GLY A 98 -2.35 7.45 -25.63
C GLY A 98 -2.65 6.92 -27.04
N GLU A 99 -3.86 7.18 -27.56
CA GLU A 99 -4.24 6.87 -28.95
C GLU A 99 -3.20 7.35 -29.98
N ASP A 100 -2.43 8.39 -29.64
CA ASP A 100 -1.41 9.02 -30.50
C ASP A 100 -0.04 8.33 -30.49
N GLY A 101 0.15 7.21 -29.77
CA GLY A 101 1.43 6.49 -29.70
C GLY A 101 2.58 7.24 -28.97
N LEU A 102 2.37 8.47 -28.53
CA LEU A 102 3.35 9.21 -27.72
C LEU A 102 3.25 8.85 -26.23
N HIS A 103 4.40 8.52 -25.64
CA HIS A 103 4.61 8.32 -24.21
C HIS A 103 4.40 9.63 -23.42
N ARG A 104 3.15 10.04 -23.21
CA ARG A 104 2.86 11.16 -22.32
C ARG A 104 2.92 10.65 -20.88
N LYS A 105 4.11 10.46 -20.30
CA LYS A 105 4.26 10.12 -18.88
C LYS A 105 3.76 11.29 -18.02
N LYS A 106 2.47 11.38 -17.69
CA LYS A 106 2.00 12.37 -16.71
C LYS A 106 2.26 11.79 -15.33
N PHE A 107 3.48 11.98 -14.84
CA PHE A 107 3.88 11.60 -13.49
C PHE A 107 3.02 12.34 -12.45
N ARG A 108 1.90 11.74 -12.06
CA ARG A 108 1.14 12.21 -10.91
C ARG A 108 1.88 11.75 -9.66
N THR A 109 2.40 12.70 -8.89
CA THR A 109 3.10 12.41 -7.63
C THR A 109 2.13 11.80 -6.62
N SER A 110 2.64 10.95 -5.72
CA SER A 110 1.82 10.23 -4.74
C SER A 110 1.30 11.09 -3.59
N GLY A 111 1.34 12.42 -3.71
CA GLY A 111 1.08 13.37 -2.63
C GLY A 111 -0.27 13.16 -1.93
N ASN A 112 -1.30 12.78 -2.69
CA ASN A 112 -2.63 12.54 -2.12
C ASN A 112 -2.69 11.29 -1.22
N VAL A 113 -1.88 10.28 -1.51
CA VAL A 113 -1.79 9.10 -0.64
C VAL A 113 -0.95 9.43 0.57
N VAL A 114 0.13 10.21 0.40
CA VAL A 114 0.99 10.65 1.48
C VAL A 114 0.20 11.49 2.48
N SER A 115 -0.63 12.45 2.03
CA SER A 115 -1.46 13.26 2.94
C SER A 115 -2.43 12.42 3.77
N VAL A 116 -3.11 11.46 3.16
CA VAL A 116 -4.01 10.53 3.85
C VAL A 116 -3.26 9.68 4.88
N LEU A 117 -2.08 9.16 4.52
CA LEU A 117 -1.25 8.40 5.45
C LEU A 117 -0.78 9.25 6.62
N THR A 118 -0.33 10.47 6.37
CA THR A 118 0.11 11.39 7.41
C THR A 118 -1.03 11.70 8.39
N ALA A 119 -2.22 12.01 7.88
CA ALA A 119 -3.40 12.25 8.72
C ALA A 119 -3.76 11.00 9.55
N LEU A 120 -3.75 9.82 8.93
CA LEU A 120 -4.00 8.55 9.61
C LEU A 120 -2.98 8.31 10.73
N SER A 121 -1.68 8.48 10.45
CA SER A 121 -0.60 8.29 11.42
C SER A 121 -0.69 9.27 12.59
N ILE A 122 -0.97 10.55 12.32
CA ILE A 122 -1.14 11.57 13.36
C ILE A 122 -2.33 11.21 14.25
N SER A 123 -3.47 10.85 13.66
CA SER A 123 -4.66 10.47 14.44
C SER A 123 -4.41 9.24 15.32
N ALA A 124 -3.72 8.22 14.80
CA ALA A 124 -3.34 7.04 15.56
C ALA A 124 -2.40 7.39 16.72
N TYR A 125 -1.40 8.25 16.50
CA TYR A 125 -0.48 8.66 17.57
C TYR A 125 -1.14 9.51 18.65
N ILE A 126 -2.07 10.39 18.29
CA ILE A 126 -2.87 11.14 19.27
C ILE A 126 -3.71 10.19 20.11
N CYS A 127 -4.43 9.25 19.48
CA CYS A 127 -5.22 8.24 20.18
C CYS A 127 -4.34 7.39 21.11
N LEU A 128 -3.16 6.98 20.65
CA LEU A 128 -2.21 6.22 21.47
C LEU A 128 -1.80 7.03 22.70
N LEU A 129 -1.42 8.29 22.52
CA LEU A 129 -1.02 9.17 23.62
C LEU A 129 -2.14 9.34 24.64
N VAL A 130 -3.38 9.55 24.20
CA VAL A 130 -4.54 9.67 25.09
C VAL A 130 -4.80 8.36 25.85
N LEU A 131 -4.75 7.21 25.16
CA LEU A 131 -4.94 5.91 25.79
C LEU A 131 -3.85 5.60 26.81
N THR A 132 -2.59 5.96 26.53
CA THR A 132 -1.49 5.79 27.47
C THR A 132 -1.66 6.66 28.71
N LEU A 133 -2.00 7.94 28.55
CA LEU A 133 -2.24 8.83 29.71
C LEU A 133 -3.42 8.38 30.57
N ARG A 134 -4.46 7.79 29.96
CA ARG A 134 -5.61 7.22 30.68
C ARG A 134 -5.28 5.94 31.44
N LEU A 135 -4.19 5.27 31.09
CA LEU A 135 -3.78 4.00 31.71
C LEU A 135 -2.96 4.22 32.99
N GLU A 136 -2.36 5.39 33.14
CA GLU A 136 -1.63 5.80 34.34
C GLU A 136 -2.54 6.36 35.45
N THR A 137 -3.81 6.64 35.14
CA THR A 137 -4.80 7.20 36.08
C THR A 137 -5.72 6.12 36.62
#